data_AF-A0AAV4ST24-F1
#
_entry.id   AF-A0AAV4ST24-F1
#
_cell.length_a   1.000
_cell.length_b   1.000
_cell.length_c   1.000
_cell.angle_alpha   90.00
_cell.angle_beta   90.00
_cell.angle_gamma   90.00
#
_symmetry.space_group_name_H-M   'P 1'
#
loop_
_entity.id
_entity.type
_entity.pdbx_description
1 polymer ?
#
loop_
_entity_poly.entity_id
_entity_poly.type
_entity_poly.pdbx_seq_one_letter_code
_entity_poly.pdbx_strand_id
1 'polypeptide(L)' 'MVDLTGTGPAGPIEHGFSNWVFVLPAVIVLGLMGFFGYKLYQSLKERNMRREEKRKAKHQRKDAKKK' A
#
# COMPACT_ATOMS: atom_id res chain seq x y z
N MET A 1 39.67 43.66 13.18
CA MET A 1 38.74 43.10 12.20
C MET A 1 39.34 41.77 11.81
N VAL A 2 38.89 40.69 12.43
CA VAL A 2 39.44 39.35 12.17
C VAL A 2 38.62 38.81 11.02
N ASP A 3 39.24 38.66 9.86
CA ASP A 3 38.63 37.94 8.74
C ASP A 3 38.41 36.49 9.20
N LEU A 4 37.17 36.19 9.54
CA LEU A 4 36.67 34.84 9.75
C LEU A 4 36.48 34.18 8.39
N THR A 5 37.54 34.08 7.59
CA THR A 5 37.63 33.14 6.46
C THR A 5 37.83 31.73 7.00
N GLY A 6 36.95 31.34 7.93
CA GLY A 6 36.78 30.00 8.44
C GLY A 6 35.68 29.31 7.65
N THR A 7 35.87 29.11 6.35
CA THR A 7 35.08 28.13 5.60
C THR A 7 36.07 27.15 4.98
N GLY A 8 36.63 26.32 5.87
CA GLY A 8 37.38 25.13 5.53
C GLY A 8 36.58 24.21 4.60
N PRO A 9 37.24 23.18 4.04
CA PRO A 9 36.76 22.43 2.90
C PRO A 9 35.36 21.88 3.17
N ALA A 10 34.46 22.07 2.20
CA ALA A 10 33.11 21.51 2.10
C ALA A 10 32.96 20.30 3.04
N GLY A 11 32.26 20.51 4.16
CA GLY A 11 32.07 19.46 5.14
C GLY A 11 31.38 18.25 4.48
N PRO A 12 31.65 17.00 4.92
CA PRO A 12 31.09 15.78 4.31
C PRO A 12 29.54 15.66 4.30
N ILE A 13 28.84 16.70 4.75
CA ILE A 13 27.38 16.78 4.91
C ILE A 13 26.77 17.80 3.92
N GLU A 14 27.58 18.54 3.14
CA GLU A 14 27.10 19.47 2.11
C GLU A 14 26.70 18.80 0.78
N HIS A 15 26.78 17.47 0.69
CA HIS A 15 26.10 16.74 -0.38
C HIS A 15 24.61 16.67 -0.03
N GLY A 16 23.85 17.71 -0.41
CA GLY A 16 22.39 17.68 -0.35
C GLY A 16 21.88 16.37 -0.96
N PHE A 17 21.33 15.49 -0.13
CA PHE A 17 20.84 14.20 -0.58
C PHE A 17 19.82 14.43 -1.69
N SER A 18 20.02 13.76 -2.83
CA SER A 18 19.04 13.82 -3.91
C SER A 18 17.69 13.36 -3.38
N ASN A 19 16.64 14.17 -3.58
CA ASN A 19 15.25 13.82 -3.24
C ASN A 19 14.85 12.43 -3.77
N TRP A 20 15.54 11.96 -4.81
CA TRP A 20 15.40 10.62 -5.37
C TRP A 20 15.55 9.49 -4.33
N VAL A 21 16.39 9.68 -3.31
CA VAL A 21 16.60 8.70 -2.24
C VAL A 21 15.32 8.47 -1.41
N PHE A 22 14.42 9.45 -1.35
CA PHE A 22 13.12 9.31 -0.66
C PHE A 22 12.00 8.92 -1.63
N VAL A 23 12.03 9.42 -2.86
CA VAL A 23 11.01 9.15 -3.87
C VAL A 23 11.03 7.68 -4.30
N LEU A 24 12.22 7.12 -4.54
CA LEU A 24 12.35 5.76 -5.07
C LEU A 24 11.78 4.69 -4.12
N PRO A 25 12.13 4.68 -2.81
CA PRO A 25 11.51 3.75 -1.86
C PRO A 25 10.00 3.99 -1.69
N ALA A 26 9.55 5.25 -1.69
CA ALA A 26 8.14 5.57 -1.55
C ALA A 26 7.30 4.99 -2.70
N VAL A 27 7.78 5.10 -3.94
CA VAL A 27 7.12 4.51 -5.13
C VAL A 27 7.07 2.99 -5.03
N ILE A 28 8.14 2.35 -4.56
CA ILE A 28 8.16 0.89 -4.38
C ILE A 28 7.12 0.47 -3.33
N VAL A 29 7.09 1.14 -2.18
CA VAL A 29 6.14 0.83 -1.10
C VAL A 29 4.69 1.04 -1.56
N LEU A 30 4.41 2.15 -2.24
CA LEU A 30 3.08 2.42 -2.80
C LEU A 30 2.69 1.38 -3.87
N GLY A 31 3.62 0.99 -4.72
CA GLY A 31 3.42 -0.06 -5.72
C GLY A 31 3.10 -1.41 -5.08
N LEU A 32 3.84 -1.81 -4.04
CA LEU A 32 3.57 -3.03 -3.29
C LEU A 32 2.24 -2.96 -2.56
N MET A 33 1.92 -1.85 -1.89
CA MET A 33 0.63 -1.65 -1.21
C MET A 33 -0.54 -1.72 -2.19
N GLY A 34 -0.41 -1.11 -3.36
CA GLY A 34 -1.42 -1.19 -4.42
C GLY A 34 -1.57 -2.61 -4.97
N PHE A 35 -0.46 -3.29 -5.26
CA PHE A 35 -0.47 -4.66 -5.79
C PHE A 35 -1.03 -5.67 -4.80
N PHE A 36 -0.54 -5.66 -3.56
CA PHE A 36 -1.04 -6.54 -2.51
C PHE A 36 -2.46 -6.16 -2.10
N GLY A 37 -2.78 -4.88 -2.00
CA GLY A 37 -4.14 -4.41 -1.72
C GLY A 37 -5.14 -4.87 -2.78
N TYR A 38 -4.80 -4.75 -4.07
CA TYR A 38 -5.62 -5.23 -5.17
C TYR A 38 -5.81 -6.75 -5.14
N LYS A 39 -4.71 -7.51 -5.02
CA LYS A 39 -4.75 -8.97 -4.95
C LYS A 39 -5.53 -9.47 -3.72
N LEU A 40 -5.36 -8.81 -2.57
CA LEU A 40 -6.07 -9.11 -1.34
C LEU A 40 -7.57 -8.80 -1.49
N TYR A 41 -7.92 -7.66 -2.07
CA TYR A 41 -9.30 -7.27 -2.33
C TYR A 41 -9.99 -8.28 -3.25
N GLN A 42 -9.33 -8.68 -4.33
CA GLN A 42 -9.86 -9.67 -5.27
C GLN A 42 -10.09 -11.02 -4.57
N SER A 43 -9.12 -11.46 -3.75
CA SER A 43 -9.23 -12.67 -2.93
C SER A 43 -10.38 -12.61 -1.91
N LEU A 44 -10.56 -11.49 -1.22
CA LEU A 44 -11.68 -11.31 -0.29
C LEU A 44 -13.03 -11.28 -1.01
N LYS A 45 -13.11 -10.55 -2.14
CA LYS A 45 -14.34 -10.45 -2.94
C LYS A 45 -14.79 -11.83 -3.40
N GLU A 46 -13.88 -12.65 -3.90
CA GLU A 46 -14.22 -14.00 -4.35
C GLU A 46 -14.66 -14.91 -3.18
N ARG A 47 -14.01 -14.82 -2.02
CA ARG A 47 -14.42 -15.59 -0.83
C ARG A 47 -15.78 -15.17 -0.28
N ASN A 48 -16.09 -13.87 -0.30
CA ASN A 48 -17.37 -13.36 0.17
C ASN A 48 -18.52 -13.76 -0.75
N MET A 49 -18.32 -13.69 -2.06
CA MET A 49 -19.33 -14.06 -3.05
C MET A 49 -19.72 -15.55 -2.93
N ARG A 50 -18.75 -16.45 -2.80
CA ARG A 50 -19.01 -17.89 -2.57
C ARG A 50 -19.75 -18.17 -1.26
N ARG A 51 -19.56 -17.35 -0.23
CA ARG A 51 -20.27 -17.50 1.06
C ARG A 51 -21.71 -16.97 0.97
N GLU A 52 -21.92 -15.88 0.25
CA GLU A 52 -23.26 -15.34 -0.01
C GLU A 52 -24.12 -16.29 -0.84
N GLU A 53 -23.58 -16.86 -1.91
CA GLU A 53 -24.31 -17.84 -2.75
C GLU A 53 -24.75 -19.06 -1.95
N LYS A 54 -23.87 -19.58 -1.08
CA LYS A 54 -24.20 -20.69 -0.17
C LYS A 54 -25.28 -20.31 0.84
N ARG A 55 -25.33 -19.06 1.31
CA ARG A 55 -26.37 -18.58 2.23
C ARG A 55 -27.70 -18.39 1.50
N LYS A 56 -27.68 -17.79 0.30
CA LYS A 56 -28.87 -17.57 -0.54
C LYS A 56 -29.51 -18.90 -0.97
N ALA A 57 -28.72 -19.89 -1.38
CA ALA A 57 -29.21 -21.22 -1.71
C ALA A 57 -29.85 -21.94 -0.51
N LYS A 58 -29.30 -21.75 0.71
CA LYS A 58 -29.88 -22.29 1.94
C LYS A 58 -31.19 -21.59 2.32
N HIS A 59 -31.30 -20.28 2.10
CA HIS A 59 -32.51 -19.52 2.39
C HIS A 59 -33.65 -19.88 1.43
N GLN A 60 -33.39 -19.88 0.12
CA GLN A 60 -34.37 -20.24 -0.90
C GLN A 60 -34.91 -21.67 -0.71
N ARG A 61 -34.07 -22.62 -0.31
CA ARG A 61 -34.51 -23.99 0.03
C ARG A 61 -35.41 -24.07 1.27
N LYS A 62 -35.22 -23.17 2.25
CA LYS A 62 -36.09 -23.09 3.42
C LYS A 62 -37.42 -22.44 3.08
N ASP A 63 -37.40 -21.36 2.28
CA ASP A 63 -38.61 -20.66 1.86
C ASP A 63 -39.48 -21.52 0.92
N ALA A 64 -38.86 -22.26 0.00
CA ALA A 64 -39.56 -23.20 -0.89
C ALA A 64 -40.14 -24.43 -0.16
N LYS A 65 -39.65 -24.77 1.04
CA LYS A 65 -40.21 -25.84 1.89
C LYS A 65 -41.33 -25.36 2.83
N LYS A 66 -41.47 -24.04 2.99
CA LYS A 66 -42.44 -23.41 3.89
C LYS A 66 -43.69 -22.91 3.15
N LYS A 67 -43.65 -22.90 1.82
CA LYS A 67 -44.78 -22.73 0.90
C LYS A 67 -45.32 -24.09 0.51
#